data_AF-A0A3B9VLE1-F1
#
_entry.id   AF-A0A3B9VLE1-F1
#
_cell.length_a   1.000
_cell.length_b   1.000
_cell.length_c   1.000
_cell.angle_alpha   90.00
_cell.angle_beta   90.00
_cell.angle_gamma   90.00
#
_symmetry.space_group_name_H-M   'P 1'
#
loop_
_entity.id
_entity.type
_entity.pdbx_description
1 polymer ?
#
loop_
_entity_poly.entity_id
_entity_poly.type
_entity_poly.pdbx_seq_one_letter_code
_entity_poly.pdbx_strand_id
1 'polypeptide(L)'
;LIFGLLGAFIAAGAVIGLARTFVGDLSGGDAAYGILFSAVFAGLAIGIAFGPKVFSQFSRRRLFGAALSVAGFLLVVLSLLQNLVLAVFVVVLLGLFSGVSWVTGFTMLGMEVSDELR
;
A
#
# COMPACT_ATOMS: atom_id res chain seq x y z
N LEU A 1 -1.61 15.82 -5.68
CA LEU A 1 -1.84 15.08 -4.42
C LEU A 1 -3.00 14.08 -4.57
N ILE A 2 -4.17 14.53 -5.03
CA ILE A 2 -5.37 13.70 -5.27
C ILE A 2 -5.06 12.45 -6.13
N PHE A 3 -4.38 12.61 -7.26
CA PHE A 3 -3.97 11.48 -8.11
C PHE A 3 -3.07 10.46 -7.40
N GLY A 4 -2.19 10.90 -6.50
CA GLY A 4 -1.35 10.00 -5.72
C GLY A 4 -2.14 9.24 -4.64
N LEU A 5 -3.15 9.89 -4.06
CA LEU A 5 -4.04 9.26 -3.09
C LEU A 5 -4.90 8.19 -3.76
N LEU A 6 -5.45 8.50 -4.94
CA LEU A 6 -6.13 7.52 -5.79
C LEU A 6 -5.19 6.37 -6.17
N GLY A 7 -3.95 6.68 -6.55
CA GLY A 7 -2.93 5.68 -6.88
C GLY A 7 -2.62 4.73 -5.72
N ALA A 8 -2.50 5.23 -4.48
CA ALA A 8 -2.27 4.39 -3.30
C ALA A 8 -3.44 3.42 -3.04
N PHE A 9 -4.67 3.90 -3.24
CA PHE A 9 -5.88 3.09 -3.08
C PHE A 9 -6.01 2.03 -4.18
N ILE A 10 -5.74 2.42 -5.42
CA ILE A 10 -5.72 1.51 -6.58
C ILE A 10 -4.64 0.44 -6.38
N ALA A 11 -3.47 0.79 -5.86
CA ALA A 11 -2.41 -0.18 -5.61
C ALA A 11 -2.85 -1.27 -4.62
N ALA A 12 -3.51 -0.90 -3.52
CA ALA A 12 -4.07 -1.88 -2.58
C ALA A 12 -5.18 -2.74 -3.21
N GLY A 13 -6.08 -2.12 -3.98
CA GLY A 13 -7.17 -2.83 -4.67
C GLY A 13 -6.68 -3.77 -5.78
N ALA A 14 -5.64 -3.39 -6.52
CA ALA A 14 -5.03 -4.19 -7.57
C ALA A 14 -4.45 -5.49 -7.01
N VAL A 15 -3.82 -5.45 -5.84
CA VAL A 15 -3.32 -6.66 -5.17
C VAL A 15 -4.45 -7.62 -4.85
N ILE A 16 -5.57 -7.14 -4.31
CA ILE A 16 -6.73 -7.99 -3.99
C ILE A 16 -7.35 -8.58 -5.26
N GLY A 17 -7.47 -7.78 -6.32
CA GLY A 17 -7.95 -8.26 -7.63
C GLY A 17 -7.07 -9.34 -8.24
N LEU A 18 -5.74 -9.16 -8.14
CA LEU A 18 -4.74 -10.11 -8.65
C LEU A 18 -4.52 -11.31 -7.74
N ALA A 19 -4.88 -11.22 -6.45
CA ALA A 19 -4.71 -12.33 -5.50
C ALA A 19 -5.46 -13.58 -5.95
N ARG A 20 -6.61 -13.43 -6.61
CA ARG A 20 -7.42 -14.57 -7.08
C ARG A 20 -6.75 -15.31 -8.24
N THR A 21 -6.18 -14.58 -9.19
CA THR A 21 -5.38 -15.18 -10.29
C THR A 21 -4.09 -15.80 -9.75
N PHE A 22 -3.40 -15.12 -8.84
CA PHE A 22 -2.20 -15.63 -8.18
C PHE A 22 -2.43 -16.96 -7.45
N VAL A 23 -3.50 -17.04 -6.66
CA VAL A 23 -3.86 -18.25 -5.91
C VAL A 23 -4.29 -19.38 -6.84
N GLY A 24 -4.94 -19.05 -7.97
CA GLY A 24 -5.26 -19.99 -9.03
C GLY A 24 -3.99 -20.60 -9.65
N ASP A 25 -3.03 -19.76 -10.01
CA ASP A 25 -1.75 -20.19 -10.60
C ASP A 25 -0.90 -21.02 -9.62
N LEU A 26 -1.00 -20.73 -8.32
CA LEU A 26 -0.27 -21.40 -7.25
C LEU A 26 -0.99 -22.62 -6.64
N SER A 27 -2.19 -22.98 -7.12
CA SER A 27 -3.04 -24.04 -6.52
C SER A 27 -3.30 -23.87 -5.02
N GLY A 28 -3.26 -22.63 -4.50
CA GLY A 28 -3.30 -22.34 -3.06
C GLY A 28 -4.70 -22.42 -2.41
N GLY A 29 -5.75 -22.52 -3.23
CA GLY A 29 -7.15 -22.57 -2.78
C GLY A 29 -7.62 -21.32 -2.02
N ASP A 30 -8.85 -21.34 -1.51
CA ASP A 30 -9.47 -20.18 -0.85
C ASP A 30 -8.70 -19.72 0.41
N ALA A 31 -7.97 -20.64 1.06
CA ALA A 31 -7.13 -20.32 2.22
C ALA A 31 -5.99 -19.35 1.86
N ALA A 32 -5.31 -19.56 0.73
CA ALA A 32 -4.22 -18.68 0.29
C ALA A 32 -4.74 -17.27 -0.07
N TYR A 33 -5.96 -17.18 -0.63
CA TYR A 33 -6.61 -15.90 -0.87
C TYR A 33 -6.90 -15.14 0.44
N GLY A 34 -7.43 -15.83 1.45
CA GLY A 34 -7.66 -15.25 2.78
C GLY A 34 -6.37 -14.75 3.43
N ILE A 35 -5.25 -15.45 3.26
CA ILE A 35 -3.93 -15.03 3.75
C ILE A 35 -3.46 -13.76 3.03
N LEU A 36 -3.52 -13.72 1.70
CA LEU A 36 -3.12 -12.53 0.94
C LEU A 36 -4.01 -11.32 1.28
N PHE A 37 -5.32 -11.54 1.41
CA PHE A 37 -6.26 -10.50 1.80
C PHE A 37 -5.92 -9.95 3.19
N SER A 38 -5.83 -10.81 4.21
CA SER A 38 -5.48 -10.39 5.57
C SER A 38 -4.09 -9.76 5.65
N ALA A 39 -3.12 -10.22 4.85
CA ALA A 39 -1.79 -9.64 4.76
C ALA A 39 -1.79 -8.19 4.23
N VAL A 40 -2.58 -7.88 3.19
CA VAL A 40 -2.75 -6.50 2.69
C VAL A 40 -3.27 -5.60 3.82
N PHE A 41 -4.35 -6.02 4.49
CA PHE A 41 -5.00 -5.21 5.53
C PHE A 41 -4.13 -5.07 6.78
N ALA A 42 -3.42 -6.13 7.18
CA ALA A 42 -2.47 -6.08 8.28
C ALA A 42 -1.32 -5.12 7.97
N GLY A 43 -0.73 -5.21 6.77
CA GLY A 43 0.29 -4.27 6.30
C GLY A 43 -0.21 -2.83 6.29
N LEU A 44 -1.41 -2.60 5.76
CA LEU A 44 -2.06 -1.29 5.74
C LEU A 44 -2.27 -0.73 7.15
N ALA A 45 -2.82 -1.53 8.07
CA ALA A 45 -3.05 -1.11 9.45
C ALA A 45 -1.74 -0.73 10.16
N ILE A 46 -0.68 -1.52 9.97
CA ILE A 46 0.65 -1.22 10.50
C ILE A 46 1.20 0.07 9.87
N GLY A 47 1.07 0.23 8.55
CA GLY A 47 1.51 1.43 7.83
C GLY A 47 0.81 2.70 8.29
N ILE A 48 -0.49 2.62 8.58
CA ILE A 48 -1.27 3.74 9.12
C ILE A 48 -0.84 4.06 10.55
N ALA A 49 -0.70 3.04 11.41
CA ALA A 49 -0.39 3.23 12.83
C ALA A 49 1.06 3.71 13.07
N PHE A 50 2.03 3.14 12.35
CA PHE A 50 3.45 3.41 12.56
C PHE A 50 4.05 4.40 11.56
N GLY A 51 3.42 4.61 10.41
CA GLY A 51 3.94 5.47 9.34
C GLY A 51 4.32 6.88 9.79
N PRO A 52 3.42 7.64 10.43
CA PRO A 52 3.71 8.99 10.90
C PRO A 52 4.83 9.01 11.96
N LYS A 53 4.91 7.97 12.79
CA LYS A 53 5.84 7.89 13.91
C LYS A 53 7.26 7.58 13.44
N VAL A 54 7.40 6.64 12.50
CA VAL A 54 8.68 6.20 11.94
C VAL A 54 9.26 7.25 10.98
N PHE A 55 8.43 7.94 10.21
CA PHE A 55 8.88 8.89 9.19
C PHE A 55 8.66 10.37 9.55
N SER A 56 8.45 10.69 10.83
CA SER A 56 8.27 12.07 11.34
C SER A 56 9.43 13.01 11.01
N GLN A 57 10.61 12.48 10.69
CA GLN A 57 11.81 13.27 10.40
C GLN A 57 11.92 13.75 8.94
N PHE A 58 11.10 13.21 8.02
CA PHE A 58 11.16 13.60 6.59
C PHE A 58 10.07 14.61 6.22
N SER A 59 10.38 15.51 5.28
CA SER A 59 9.38 16.43 4.72
C SER A 59 8.24 15.64 4.08
N ARG A 60 7.01 15.86 4.56
CA ARG A 60 5.77 15.12 4.20
C ARG A 60 5.61 14.94 2.68
N ARG A 61 5.97 15.96 1.89
CA ARG A 61 5.89 15.98 0.42
C ARG A 61 6.82 14.96 -0.27
N ARG A 62 8.03 14.71 0.26
CA ARG A 62 8.97 13.70 -0.27
C ARG A 62 8.59 12.29 0.17
N LEU A 63 8.16 12.16 1.42
CA LEU A 63 7.73 10.91 2.05
C LEU A 63 6.55 10.29 1.27
N PHE A 64 5.57 11.11 0.91
CA PHE A 64 4.44 10.70 0.07
C PHE A 64 4.88 10.17 -1.31
N GLY A 65 5.70 10.94 -2.03
CA GLY A 65 6.20 10.53 -3.34
C GLY A 65 7.03 9.24 -3.27
N ALA A 66 7.94 9.14 -2.30
CA ALA A 66 8.78 7.97 -2.10
C ALA A 66 7.95 6.73 -1.74
N ALA A 67 7.01 6.83 -0.80
CA ALA A 67 6.14 5.72 -0.41
C ALA A 67 5.28 5.23 -1.59
N LEU A 68 4.75 6.16 -2.39
CA LEU A 68 3.97 5.83 -3.58
C LEU A 68 4.81 5.15 -4.66
N SER A 69 6.02 5.67 -4.94
CA SER A 69 6.94 5.04 -5.89
C SER A 69 7.37 3.64 -5.44
N VAL A 70 7.63 3.44 -4.15
CA VAL A 70 7.98 2.12 -3.59
C VAL A 70 6.79 1.16 -3.70
N ALA A 71 5.56 1.60 -3.40
CA ALA A 71 4.38 0.77 -3.57
C ALA A 71 4.18 0.35 -5.05
N GLY A 72 4.37 1.28 -5.99
CA GLY A 72 4.33 0.98 -7.42
C GLY A 72 5.42 0.01 -7.87
N PHE A 73 6.64 0.16 -7.36
CA PHE A 73 7.74 -0.77 -7.64
C PHE A 73 7.44 -2.18 -7.10
N LEU A 74 6.89 -2.27 -5.88
CA LEU A 74 6.51 -3.55 -5.28
C LEU A 74 5.41 -4.27 -6.08
N LEU A 75 4.51 -3.56 -6.75
CA LEU A 75 3.54 -4.18 -7.66
C LEU A 75 4.21 -4.85 -8.86
N VAL A 76 5.22 -4.20 -9.45
CA VAL A 76 6.01 -4.80 -10.54
C VAL A 76 6.71 -6.04 -10.02
N VAL A 77 7.38 -5.96 -8.87
CA VAL A 77 8.04 -7.11 -8.25
C VAL A 77 7.06 -8.24 -7.96
N LEU A 78 5.88 -7.93 -7.40
CA LEU A 78 4.85 -8.91 -7.11
C LEU A 78 4.44 -9.68 -8.37
N SER A 79 4.31 -8.99 -9.51
CA SER A 79 3.96 -9.63 -10.79
C SER A 79 5.01 -10.63 -11.30
N LEU A 80 6.27 -10.55 -10.85
CA LEU A 80 7.32 -11.49 -11.22
C LEU A 80 7.43 -12.71 -10.28
N LEU A 81 6.79 -12.66 -9.11
CA LEU A 81 6.89 -13.73 -8.12
C LEU A 81 5.94 -14.87 -8.48
N GLN A 82 6.43 -16.11 -8.45
CA GLN A 82 5.61 -17.32 -8.61
C GLN A 82 5.68 -18.19 -7.33
N ASN A 83 5.84 -17.54 -6.18
CA ASN A 83 5.92 -18.21 -4.88
C ASN A 83 5.04 -17.50 -3.86
N LEU A 84 4.10 -18.23 -3.25
CA LEU A 84 3.10 -17.70 -2.33
C LEU A 84 3.74 -17.01 -1.10
N VAL A 85 4.81 -17.58 -0.54
CA VAL A 85 5.44 -17.04 0.67
C VAL A 85 6.09 -15.68 0.38
N LEU A 86 6.78 -15.57 -0.76
CA LEU A 86 7.38 -14.31 -1.20
C LEU A 86 6.30 -13.29 -1.58
N ALA A 87 5.22 -13.73 -2.22
CA ALA A 87 4.09 -12.86 -2.54
C ALA A 87 3.46 -12.26 -1.27
N VAL A 88 3.20 -13.08 -0.24
CA VAL A 88 2.67 -12.59 1.05
C VAL A 88 3.61 -11.57 1.68
N PHE A 89 4.92 -11.82 1.67
CA PHE A 89 5.90 -10.88 2.23
C PHE A 89 5.89 -9.53 1.50
N VAL A 90 5.90 -9.54 0.16
CA VAL A 90 5.82 -8.33 -0.67
C VAL A 90 4.49 -7.60 -0.46
N VAL A 91 3.39 -8.34 -0.33
CA VAL A 91 2.06 -7.79 -0.09
C VAL A 91 1.96 -7.07 1.25
N VAL A 92 2.56 -7.61 2.32
CA VAL A 92 2.62 -6.92 3.63
C VAL A 92 3.39 -5.60 3.50
N LEU A 93 4.54 -5.62 2.83
CA LEU A 93 5.34 -4.41 2.61
C LEU A 93 4.57 -3.39 1.76
N LEU A 94 3.91 -3.83 0.71
CA LEU A 94 3.09 -2.98 -0.15
C LEU A 94 1.95 -2.34 0.65
N GLY A 95 1.24 -3.11 1.47
CA GLY A 95 0.23 -2.60 2.38
C GLY A 95 0.79 -1.53 3.32
N LEU A 96 1.97 -1.79 3.90
CA LEU A 96 2.66 -0.84 4.78
C LEU A 96 2.96 0.48 4.08
N PHE A 97 3.62 0.45 2.91
CA PHE A 97 3.96 1.67 2.16
C PHE A 97 2.71 2.40 1.64
N SER A 98 1.69 1.66 1.20
CA SER A 98 0.41 2.24 0.80
C SER A 98 -0.29 2.95 1.99
N GLY A 99 -0.28 2.34 3.18
CA GLY A 99 -0.84 2.93 4.40
C GLY A 99 -0.12 4.20 4.83
N VAL A 100 1.21 4.21 4.73
CA VAL A 100 2.03 5.41 4.99
C VAL A 100 1.68 6.53 4.00
N SER A 101 1.58 6.20 2.71
CA SER A 101 1.19 7.15 1.65
C SER A 101 -0.21 7.72 1.91
N TRP A 102 -1.17 6.87 2.30
CA TRP A 102 -2.53 7.27 2.63
C TRP A 102 -2.58 8.29 3.77
N VAL A 103 -2.02 7.97 4.94
CA VAL A 103 -2.04 8.89 6.10
C VAL A 103 -1.33 10.20 5.78
N THR A 104 -0.20 10.12 5.08
CA THR A 104 0.59 11.30 4.71
C THR A 104 -0.17 12.18 3.71
N GLY A 105 -0.85 11.57 2.73
CA GLY A 105 -1.71 12.27 1.77
C GLY A 105 -2.93 12.92 2.41
N PHE A 106 -3.63 12.20 3.30
CA PHE A 106 -4.77 12.77 4.05
C PHE A 106 -4.37 13.95 4.91
N THR A 107 -3.21 13.87 5.55
CA THR A 107 -2.70 14.97 6.38
C THR A 107 -2.38 16.21 5.54
N MET A 108 -1.87 16.03 4.31
CA MET A 108 -1.61 17.16 3.40
C MET A 108 -2.91 17.77 2.85
N LEU A 109 -3.91 16.96 2.49
CA LEU A 109 -5.22 17.47 2.07
C LEU A 109 -5.88 18.32 3.16
N GLY A 110 -5.79 17.91 4.43
CA GLY A 110 -6.36 18.69 5.54
C GLY A 110 -5.72 20.06 5.73
N MET A 111 -4.45 20.22 5.36
CA MET A 111 -3.75 21.51 5.42
C MET A 111 -4.03 22.39 4.19
N GLU A 112 -4.13 21.80 3.00
CA GLU A 112 -4.46 22.56 1.77
C GLU A 112 -5.90 23.13 1.81
N VAL A 113 -6.88 22.39 2.37
CA VAL A 113 -8.28 22.85 2.48
C VAL A 113 -8.46 23.99 3.49
N SER A 114 -7.59 24.09 4.50
CA SER A 114 -7.69 25.17 5.50
C SER A 114 -7.09 26.50 5.03
N ASP A 115 -6.28 26.50 3.97
CA ASP A 115 -5.73 27.71 3.35
C ASP A 115 -6.67 28.33 2.30
N GLU A 116 -7.59 27.57 1.69
CA GLU A 116 -8.58 28.11 0.73
C GLU A 116 -9.76 28.84 1.41
N LEU A 117 -9.89 28.74 2.75
CA LEU A 117 -10.96 29.37 3.54
C LEU A 117 -10.51 30.61 4.33
N ARG A 118 -9.34 31.19 4.03
CA ARG A 118 -8.90 32.52 4.49
C ARG A 118 -8.65 33.44 3.31
#